data_AF-A0A8T2TYL5-F1
#
_entry.id   AF-A0A8T2TYL5-F1
#
_cell.length_a   1.000
_cell.length_b   1.000
_cell.length_c   1.000
_cell.angle_alpha   90.00
_cell.angle_beta   90.00
_cell.angle_gamma   90.00
#
_symmetry.space_group_name_H-M   'P 1'
#
loop_
_entity.id
_entity.type
_entity.pdbx_description
1 polymer ?
#
loop_
_entity_poly.entity_id
_entity_poly.type
_entity_poly.pdbx_seq_one_letter_code
_entity_poly.pdbx_strand_id
1 'polypeptide(L)'
;MENILGSRSSLFAQFISFCPRCARTARSPAFRMSMTLADTQKSITTTISVSEITDYLPPSFSTVQPHVLSTPRKLGVSQKSIAQTFSLLRAQGKVAFIPYVTAGDPSLSVTAQALRVLNDSGADIIELGLPHSNPSLDGPVIQASVARSLQNGCDWESVLGMLKKVTPNIEAPIVLFTYYKPILKKGIENFVQAVRSAGVTGLLIPDLPPEEIHKARILTELCGLELVLLTTPTTSKQQMNYISQVSQGFIYLSERSNRTELHHSTSS
;
A
#
# COMPACT_ATOMS: atom_id res chain seq x y z
N MET A 1 -9.18 26.71 -29.18
CA MET A 1 -8.20 26.58 -28.09
C MET A 1 -7.89 25.09 -27.90
N GLU A 2 -7.44 24.46 -28.98
CA GLU A 2 -6.91 23.11 -29.02
C GLU A 2 -5.38 23.25 -29.02
N ASN A 3 -4.70 22.60 -28.06
CA ASN A 3 -3.29 22.17 -28.09
C ASN A 3 -2.72 22.08 -26.66
N ILE A 4 -3.17 21.10 -25.86
CA ILE A 4 -2.38 20.54 -24.74
C ILE A 4 -2.67 19.02 -24.65
N LEU A 5 -2.40 18.28 -25.73
CA LEU A 5 -2.39 16.81 -25.75
C LEU A 5 -1.18 16.37 -26.60
N GLY A 6 0.02 16.70 -26.13
CA GLY A 6 1.28 16.54 -26.87
C GLY A 6 2.41 15.87 -26.09
N SER A 7 2.12 15.18 -24.99
CA SER A 7 3.12 14.40 -24.24
C SER A 7 2.48 13.11 -23.76
N ARG A 8 3.04 11.98 -24.17
CA ARG A 8 2.59 10.64 -23.80
C ARG A 8 2.85 10.39 -22.32
N SER A 9 1.88 10.73 -21.48
CA SER A 9 1.82 10.32 -20.07
C SER A 9 1.52 8.82 -20.02
N SER A 10 2.53 7.98 -19.79
CA SER A 10 2.33 6.55 -19.53
C SER A 10 1.74 6.36 -18.13
N LEU A 11 0.43 6.47 -18.01
CA LEU A 11 -0.31 5.94 -16.87
C LEU A 11 -0.25 4.41 -16.95
N PHE A 12 0.50 3.78 -16.05
CA PHE A 12 0.46 2.34 -15.88
C PHE A 12 -0.70 2.00 -14.95
N ALA A 13 -1.71 1.31 -15.47
CA ALA A 13 -2.78 0.73 -14.68
C ALA A 13 -2.38 -0.68 -14.28
N GLN A 14 -2.24 -0.93 -12.97
CA GLN A 14 -2.03 -2.27 -12.47
C GLN A 14 -3.40 -2.90 -12.19
N PHE A 15 -3.79 -3.83 -13.05
CA PHE A 15 -5.06 -4.54 -12.89
C PHE A 15 -4.90 -5.64 -11.84
N ILE A 16 -5.44 -5.43 -10.63
CA ILE A 16 -5.69 -6.51 -9.68
C ILE A 16 -6.98 -7.20 -10.12
N SER A 17 -6.87 -8.23 -10.97
CA SER A 17 -7.99 -9.08 -11.36
C SER A 17 -8.22 -10.16 -10.31
N PHE A 18 -9.41 -10.19 -9.71
CA PHE A 18 -9.90 -11.39 -9.03
C PHE A 18 -10.24 -12.44 -10.10
N CYS A 19 -9.46 -13.51 -10.15
CA CYS A 19 -9.60 -14.62 -11.11
C CYS A 19 -11.05 -15.19 -11.13
N PRO A 20 -11.78 -15.09 -12.26
CA PRO A 20 -13.15 -15.63 -12.38
C PRO A 20 -13.23 -17.17 -12.46
N ARG A 21 -12.08 -17.87 -12.46
CA ARG A 21 -11.99 -19.32 -12.72
C ARG A 21 -12.35 -20.20 -11.51
N CYS A 22 -12.45 -19.63 -10.31
CA CYS A 22 -12.91 -20.34 -9.11
C CYS A 22 -14.45 -20.43 -9.01
N ALA A 23 -15.22 -19.74 -9.86
CA ALA A 23 -16.68 -19.71 -9.80
C ALA A 23 -17.38 -20.92 -10.47
N ARG A 24 -16.63 -21.92 -11.00
CA ARG A 24 -17.19 -23.05 -11.77
C ARG A 24 -17.21 -24.41 -11.09
N THR A 25 -16.71 -24.55 -9.86
CA THR A 25 -16.77 -25.82 -9.10
C THR A 25 -17.97 -25.92 -8.13
N ALA A 26 -18.90 -24.96 -8.16
CA ALA A 26 -20.09 -24.93 -7.32
C ALA A 26 -21.33 -25.63 -7.94
N ARG A 27 -21.15 -26.69 -8.75
CA ARG A 27 -22.25 -27.50 -9.33
C ARG A 27 -21.95 -29.00 -9.37
N SER A 28 -21.47 -29.56 -8.27
CA SER A 28 -21.51 -31.02 -8.04
C SER A 28 -22.65 -31.34 -7.06
N PRO A 29 -23.50 -32.35 -7.29
CA PRO A 29 -24.67 -32.64 -6.43
C PRO A 29 -24.32 -33.25 -5.07
N ALA A 30 -23.04 -33.45 -4.74
CA ALA A 30 -22.60 -34.17 -3.56
C ALA A 30 -22.16 -33.23 -2.42
N PHE A 31 -23.03 -32.31 -1.98
CA PHE A 31 -22.92 -31.69 -0.65
C PHE A 31 -24.22 -30.97 -0.28
N ARG A 32 -25.23 -31.74 0.13
CA ARG A 32 -26.47 -31.20 0.69
C ARG A 32 -26.64 -31.78 2.10
N MET A 33 -26.14 -31.07 3.10
CA MET A 33 -26.54 -31.28 4.49
C MET A 33 -26.54 -29.94 5.23
N SER A 34 -27.77 -29.46 5.47
CA SER A 34 -28.24 -28.75 6.66
C SER A 34 -27.32 -27.68 7.29
N MET A 35 -27.58 -26.41 6.96
CA MET A 35 -27.26 -25.26 7.83
C MET A 35 -28.56 -24.64 8.32
N THR A 36 -28.93 -25.00 9.55
CA THR A 36 -29.85 -24.23 10.38
C THR A 36 -29.22 -22.90 10.78
N LEU A 37 -30.05 -21.86 10.79
CA LEU A 37 -29.75 -20.53 11.31
C LEU A 37 -29.28 -20.60 12.76
N ALA A 38 -27.97 -20.41 12.97
CA ALA A 38 -27.36 -19.77 14.14
C ALA A 38 -25.84 -19.95 14.01
N ASP A 39 -25.13 -18.93 13.52
CA ASP A 39 -23.75 -18.72 13.95
C ASP A 39 -23.34 -17.27 13.68
N THR A 40 -23.52 -16.50 14.75
CA THR A 40 -22.90 -15.22 15.09
C THR A 40 -21.56 -14.95 14.42
N GLN A 41 -21.53 -13.86 13.65
CA GLN A 41 -20.51 -12.81 13.60
C GLN A 41 -19.29 -13.03 14.54
N LYS A 42 -18.35 -13.91 14.16
CA LYS A 42 -17.02 -13.97 14.80
C LYS A 42 -16.13 -12.94 14.13
N SER A 43 -16.15 -11.73 14.70
CA SER A 43 -15.04 -10.79 14.58
C SER A 43 -13.79 -11.50 15.09
N ILE A 44 -12.83 -11.78 14.21
CA ILE A 44 -11.51 -12.29 14.60
C ILE A 44 -10.76 -11.08 15.17
N THR A 45 -10.99 -10.81 16.45
CA THR A 45 -10.14 -9.93 17.23
C THR A 45 -8.90 -10.74 17.59
N THR A 46 -7.80 -10.53 16.86
CA THR A 46 -6.50 -11.05 17.29
C THR A 46 -6.10 -10.28 18.54
N THR A 47 -6.21 -10.93 19.70
CA THR A 47 -5.70 -10.41 20.97
C THR A 47 -4.17 -10.45 20.92
N ILE A 48 -3.53 -9.36 20.52
CA ILE A 48 -2.08 -9.19 20.67
C ILE A 48 -1.81 -9.01 22.17
N SER A 49 -0.91 -9.80 22.76
CA SER A 49 -0.58 -9.67 24.17
C SER A 49 0.15 -8.34 24.42
N VAL A 50 -0.19 -7.64 25.51
CA VAL A 50 0.42 -6.33 25.86
C VAL A 50 1.95 -6.43 25.98
N SER A 51 2.48 -7.60 26.37
CA SER A 51 3.91 -7.88 26.46
C SER A 51 4.62 -7.92 25.09
N GLU A 52 3.98 -8.41 24.03
CA GLU A 52 4.57 -8.39 22.68
C GLU A 52 4.59 -6.98 22.10
N ILE A 53 3.71 -6.08 22.57
CA ILE A 53 3.67 -4.69 22.15
C ILE A 53 4.81 -3.90 22.81
N THR A 54 5.09 -4.13 24.09
CA THR A 54 6.06 -3.34 24.87
C THR A 54 7.49 -3.43 24.35
N ASP A 55 7.90 -4.58 23.81
CA ASP A 55 9.26 -4.77 23.29
C ASP A 55 9.52 -3.96 21.99
N TYR A 56 8.44 -3.62 21.27
CA TYR A 56 8.49 -2.82 20.04
C TYR A 56 7.94 -1.41 20.22
N LEU A 57 7.49 -1.04 21.43
CA LEU A 57 6.91 0.26 21.71
C LEU A 57 8.04 1.25 22.08
N PRO A 58 8.31 2.28 21.27
CA PRO A 58 9.34 3.26 21.61
C PRO A 58 8.98 4.12 22.83
N PRO A 59 9.96 4.77 23.47
CA PRO A 59 9.74 5.64 24.64
C PRO A 59 8.76 6.79 24.40
N SER A 60 8.60 7.24 23.15
CA SER A 60 7.66 8.28 22.75
C SER A 60 6.20 7.80 22.73
N PHE A 61 5.96 6.48 22.71
CA PHE A 61 4.63 5.87 22.74
C PHE A 61 4.30 5.23 24.10
N SER A 62 5.28 5.04 24.99
CA SER A 62 5.09 4.46 26.33
C SER A 62 4.41 5.39 27.35
N THR A 63 4.23 6.68 27.03
CA THR A 63 3.53 7.64 27.91
C THR A 63 2.00 7.64 27.72
N VAL A 64 1.46 6.83 26.82
CA VAL A 64 0.02 6.69 26.64
C VAL A 64 -0.53 5.75 27.72
N GLN A 65 -1.20 6.31 28.73
CA GLN A 65 -1.78 5.51 29.82
C GLN A 65 -2.76 4.44 29.28
N PRO A 66 -2.83 3.24 29.90
CA PRO A 66 -3.58 2.09 29.40
C PRO A 66 -5.10 2.29 29.23
N HIS A 67 -5.65 3.41 29.70
CA HIS A 67 -7.06 3.75 29.51
C HIS A 67 -7.37 4.44 28.16
N VAL A 68 -6.37 4.64 27.28
CA VAL A 68 -6.55 5.28 25.95
C VAL A 68 -6.66 4.26 24.80
N LEU A 69 -6.61 2.96 25.10
CA LEU A 69 -6.78 1.88 24.10
C LEU A 69 -8.25 1.55 23.76
N SER A 70 -9.20 2.35 24.22
CA SER A 70 -10.64 2.14 24.01
C SER A 70 -11.31 3.36 23.39
N THR A 71 -10.83 3.83 22.23
CA THR A 71 -11.66 4.46 21.18
C THR A 71 -10.76 4.83 20.00
N PRO A 72 -11.15 4.56 18.74
CA PRO A 72 -10.46 5.13 17.59
C PRO A 72 -10.59 6.65 17.68
N ARG A 73 -9.49 7.32 18.03
CA ARG A 73 -9.40 8.77 17.98
C ARG A 73 -9.69 9.17 16.54
N LYS A 74 -10.83 9.81 16.29
CA LYS A 74 -11.12 10.54 15.05
C LYS A 74 -10.04 11.62 14.89
N LEU A 75 -8.88 11.27 14.34
CA LEU A 75 -8.09 12.25 13.61
C LEU A 75 -9.01 12.67 12.46
N GLY A 76 -9.30 13.96 12.37
CA GLY A 76 -10.24 14.56 11.41
C GLY A 76 -9.78 14.49 9.95
N VAL A 77 -9.38 13.31 9.50
CA VAL A 77 -9.06 13.01 8.11
C VAL A 77 -10.32 12.42 7.49
N SER A 78 -10.92 13.15 6.55
CA SER A 78 -12.14 12.77 5.83
C SER A 78 -11.93 11.61 4.83
N GLN A 79 -10.74 11.01 4.78
CA GLN A 79 -10.41 9.96 3.82
C GLN A 79 -10.85 8.58 4.30
N LYS A 80 -11.37 7.78 3.37
CA LYS A 80 -11.72 6.37 3.61
C LYS A 80 -10.45 5.57 3.87
N SER A 81 -10.54 4.48 4.64
CA SER A 81 -9.44 3.50 4.71
C SER A 81 -9.43 2.60 3.46
N ILE A 82 -8.32 1.88 3.23
CA ILE A 82 -8.24 0.95 2.09
C ILE A 82 -9.20 -0.21 2.33
N ALA A 83 -9.24 -0.75 3.55
CA ALA A 83 -10.20 -1.78 3.95
C ALA A 83 -11.66 -1.36 3.73
N GLN A 84 -12.03 -0.13 4.13
CA GLN A 84 -13.38 0.41 3.89
C GLN A 84 -13.71 0.49 2.40
N THR A 85 -12.75 0.92 1.58
CA THR A 85 -12.90 1.00 0.12
C THR A 85 -13.19 -0.38 -0.49
N PHE A 86 -12.41 -1.40 -0.13
CA PHE A 86 -12.66 -2.77 -0.60
C PHE A 86 -13.97 -3.36 -0.09
N SER A 87 -14.38 -3.07 1.15
CA SER A 87 -15.68 -3.48 1.67
C SER A 87 -16.83 -2.91 0.83
N LEU A 88 -16.77 -1.63 0.45
CA LEU A 88 -17.77 -0.98 -0.39
C LEU A 88 -17.80 -1.56 -1.80
N LEU A 89 -16.63 -1.74 -2.42
CA LEU A 89 -16.53 -2.32 -3.78
C LEU A 89 -17.06 -3.75 -3.82
N ARG A 90 -16.76 -4.56 -2.80
CA ARG A 90 -17.27 -5.93 -2.69
C ARG A 90 -18.79 -5.95 -2.57
N ALA A 91 -19.37 -5.06 -1.75
CA ALA A 91 -20.82 -4.95 -1.62
C ALA A 91 -21.51 -4.56 -2.94
N GLN A 92 -20.80 -3.84 -3.82
CA GLN A 92 -21.28 -3.44 -5.14
C GLN A 92 -20.93 -4.43 -6.27
N GLY A 93 -20.16 -5.48 -6.00
CA GLY A 93 -19.67 -6.40 -7.03
C GLY A 93 -18.70 -5.75 -8.02
N LYS A 94 -17.96 -4.71 -7.61
CA LYS A 94 -17.01 -3.97 -8.46
C LYS A 94 -15.57 -4.39 -8.21
N VAL A 95 -14.73 -4.21 -9.24
CA VAL A 95 -13.27 -4.36 -9.17
C VAL A 95 -12.65 -2.98 -8.90
N ALA A 96 -11.61 -2.94 -8.06
CA ALA A 96 -10.90 -1.70 -7.74
C ALA A 96 -10.04 -1.22 -8.92
N PHE A 97 -10.03 0.09 -9.18
CA PHE A 97 -9.06 0.76 -10.03
C PHE A 97 -8.01 1.49 -9.19
N ILE A 98 -6.74 1.08 -9.32
CA ILE A 98 -5.61 1.57 -8.51
C ILE A 98 -4.51 2.11 -9.43
N PRO A 99 -4.54 3.40 -9.82
CA PRO A 99 -3.47 4.02 -10.60
C PRO A 99 -2.21 4.28 -9.76
N TYR A 100 -1.05 4.12 -10.41
CA TYR A 100 0.25 4.49 -9.86
C TYR A 100 0.80 5.76 -10.53
N VAL A 101 1.38 6.66 -9.74
CA VAL A 101 2.17 7.81 -10.21
C VAL A 101 3.45 7.97 -9.39
N THR A 102 4.54 8.38 -10.02
CA THR A 102 5.78 8.73 -9.31
C THR A 102 5.72 10.17 -8.82
N ALA A 103 5.97 10.39 -7.53
CA ALA A 103 5.99 11.74 -6.97
C ALA A 103 7.13 12.55 -7.60
N GLY A 104 6.83 13.77 -8.05
CA GLY A 104 7.81 14.66 -8.68
C GLY A 104 8.05 14.43 -10.17
N ASP A 105 7.36 13.48 -10.81
CA ASP A 105 7.45 13.29 -12.27
C ASP A 105 6.26 13.93 -13.02
N PRO A 106 6.48 14.89 -13.93
CA PRO A 106 7.72 15.64 -14.15
C PRO A 106 7.95 16.74 -13.08
N SER A 107 6.98 17.06 -12.23
CA SER A 107 7.19 17.95 -11.08
C SER A 107 6.14 17.70 -10.00
N LEU A 108 6.39 18.15 -8.77
CA LEU A 108 5.42 18.03 -7.67
C LEU A 108 4.10 18.76 -7.93
N SER A 109 4.12 19.86 -8.68
CA SER A 109 2.89 20.57 -9.06
C SER A 109 2.04 19.71 -9.99
N VAL A 110 2.68 19.04 -10.96
CA VAL A 110 2.00 18.09 -11.85
C VAL A 110 1.53 16.86 -11.08
N THR A 111 2.32 16.32 -10.15
CA THR A 111 1.87 15.24 -9.26
C THR A 111 0.61 15.64 -8.49
N ALA A 112 0.57 16.82 -7.88
CA ALA A 112 -0.61 17.29 -7.14
C ALA A 112 -1.86 17.42 -8.04
N GLN A 113 -1.68 17.88 -9.29
CA GLN A 113 -2.77 17.91 -10.26
C GLN A 113 -3.21 16.50 -10.66
N ALA A 114 -2.27 15.60 -10.93
CA ALA A 114 -2.56 14.21 -11.27
C ALA A 114 -3.35 13.51 -10.16
N LEU A 115 -2.99 13.69 -8.89
CA LEU A 115 -3.72 13.12 -7.76
C LEU A 115 -5.19 13.57 -7.75
N ARG A 116 -5.46 14.87 -7.99
CA ARG A 116 -6.83 15.39 -8.10
C ARG A 116 -7.58 14.81 -9.29
N VAL A 117 -6.95 14.79 -10.46
CA VAL A 117 -7.57 14.23 -11.68
C VAL A 117 -7.90 12.75 -11.49
N LEU A 118 -7.00 11.95 -10.89
CA LEU A 118 -7.24 10.53 -10.63
C LEU A 118 -8.39 10.33 -9.65
N ASN A 119 -8.43 11.13 -8.58
CA ASN A 119 -9.54 11.14 -7.63
C ASN A 119 -10.88 11.44 -8.33
N ASP A 120 -10.94 12.54 -9.08
CA ASP A 120 -12.16 13.01 -9.75
C ASP A 120 -12.60 12.07 -10.89
N SER A 121 -11.66 11.29 -11.43
CA SER A 121 -11.92 10.25 -12.43
C SER A 121 -12.38 8.91 -11.81
N GLY A 122 -12.52 8.83 -10.48
CA GLY A 122 -13.03 7.63 -9.80
C GLY A 122 -11.97 6.58 -9.51
N ALA A 123 -10.70 6.96 -9.30
CA ALA A 123 -9.73 6.05 -8.70
C ALA A 123 -10.21 5.61 -7.31
N ASP A 124 -10.25 4.30 -7.06
CA ASP A 124 -10.69 3.76 -5.77
C ASP A 124 -9.60 3.96 -4.71
N ILE A 125 -8.34 3.78 -5.11
CA ILE A 125 -7.12 3.95 -4.32
C ILE A 125 -6.07 4.58 -5.25
N ILE A 126 -5.18 5.43 -4.77
CA ILE A 126 -4.07 5.96 -5.59
C ILE A 126 -2.74 5.54 -4.98
N GLU A 127 -1.88 4.91 -5.78
CA GLU A 127 -0.50 4.62 -5.41
C GLU A 127 0.42 5.77 -5.80
N LEU A 128 1.19 6.26 -4.83
CA LEU A 128 2.19 7.31 -5.02
C LEU A 128 3.59 6.75 -4.73
N GLY A 129 4.42 6.63 -5.76
CA GLY A 129 5.80 6.20 -5.64
C GLY A 129 6.72 7.29 -5.08
N LEU A 130 7.44 7.00 -4.01
CA LEU A 130 8.54 7.84 -3.55
C LEU A 130 9.78 7.65 -4.44
N PRO A 131 10.30 8.72 -5.06
CA PRO A 131 11.54 8.62 -5.83
C PRO A 131 12.72 8.30 -4.90
N HIS A 132 13.58 7.37 -5.32
CA HIS A 132 14.80 7.03 -4.60
C HIS A 132 15.90 6.60 -5.58
N SER A 133 17.14 6.69 -5.14
CA SER A 133 18.32 6.58 -6.02
C SER A 133 18.69 5.18 -6.50
N ASN A 134 17.98 4.11 -6.10
CA ASN A 134 18.32 2.73 -6.48
C ASN A 134 17.10 1.88 -6.91
N PRO A 135 16.32 2.26 -7.94
CA PRO A 135 15.10 1.56 -8.34
C PRO A 135 15.36 0.30 -9.18
N SER A 136 16.32 -0.54 -8.77
CA SER A 136 16.71 -1.74 -9.54
C SER A 136 15.57 -2.78 -9.64
N LEU A 137 14.58 -2.70 -8.76
CA LEU A 137 13.43 -3.59 -8.69
C LEU A 137 12.28 -3.19 -9.62
N ASP A 138 12.33 -1.99 -10.20
CA ASP A 138 11.27 -1.45 -11.05
C ASP A 138 11.47 -1.75 -12.54
N GLY A 139 10.44 -1.53 -13.34
CA GLY A 139 10.52 -1.59 -14.79
C GLY A 139 11.13 -0.31 -15.38
N PRO A 140 11.59 -0.32 -16.65
CA PRO A 140 12.28 0.82 -17.26
C PRO A 140 11.44 2.11 -17.29
N VAL A 141 10.11 1.98 -17.36
CA VAL A 141 9.18 3.14 -17.33
C VAL A 141 9.21 3.84 -15.97
N ILE A 142 9.11 3.08 -14.87
CA ILE A 142 9.16 3.62 -13.50
C ILE A 142 10.58 4.10 -13.16
N GLN A 143 11.62 3.40 -13.62
CA GLN A 143 13.00 3.88 -13.48
C GLN A 143 13.20 5.23 -14.15
N ALA A 144 12.63 5.42 -15.35
CA ALA A 144 12.71 6.70 -16.06
C ALA A 144 11.91 7.82 -15.37
N SER A 145 10.73 7.54 -14.80
CA SER A 145 9.97 8.53 -14.03
C SER A 145 10.69 8.94 -12.74
N VAL A 146 11.27 7.97 -12.01
CA VAL A 146 12.09 8.23 -10.83
C VAL A 146 13.32 9.06 -11.19
N ALA A 147 14.00 8.76 -12.30
CA ALA A 147 15.14 9.53 -12.75
C ALA A 147 14.79 11.00 -13.04
N ARG A 148 13.69 11.27 -13.76
CA ARG A 148 13.21 12.64 -14.01
C ARG A 148 12.82 13.36 -12.72
N SER A 149 12.13 12.66 -11.82
CA SER A 149 11.74 13.20 -10.52
C SER A 149 12.95 13.65 -9.69
N LEU A 150 13.98 12.81 -9.58
CA LEU A 150 15.22 13.13 -8.87
C LEU A 150 16.02 14.24 -9.55
N GLN A 151 16.10 14.25 -10.88
CA GLN A 151 16.75 15.32 -11.64
C GLN A 151 16.11 16.69 -11.39
N ASN A 152 14.80 16.72 -11.15
CA ASN A 152 14.04 17.92 -10.83
C ASN A 152 14.06 18.28 -9.33
N GLY A 153 14.94 17.65 -8.54
CA GLY A 153 15.15 17.97 -7.13
C GLY A 153 14.02 17.50 -6.21
N CYS A 154 13.20 16.53 -6.63
CA CYS A 154 12.19 15.96 -5.76
C CYS A 154 12.85 15.19 -4.60
N ASP A 155 12.46 15.54 -3.38
CA ASP A 155 12.95 14.93 -2.15
C ASP A 155 11.79 14.57 -1.21
N TRP A 156 12.12 13.91 -0.11
CA TRP A 156 11.14 13.44 0.87
C TRP A 156 10.30 14.59 1.45
N GLU A 157 10.97 15.66 1.87
CA GLU A 157 10.37 16.80 2.55
C GLU A 157 9.37 17.52 1.63
N SER A 158 9.74 17.71 0.36
CA SER A 158 8.89 18.31 -0.66
C SER A 158 7.69 17.43 -1.03
N VAL A 159 7.84 16.10 -1.09
CA VAL A 159 6.71 15.16 -1.28
C VAL A 159 5.73 15.24 -0.12
N LEU A 160 6.20 15.19 1.13
CA LEU A 160 5.32 15.30 2.30
C LEU A 160 4.62 16.67 2.35
N GLY A 161 5.34 17.74 2.00
CA GLY A 161 4.78 19.09 1.92
C GLY A 161 3.68 19.22 0.86
N MET A 162 3.85 18.56 -0.28
CA MET A 162 2.83 18.47 -1.33
C MET A 162 1.61 17.67 -0.87
N LEU A 163 1.85 16.48 -0.29
CA LEU A 163 0.80 15.60 0.24
C LEU A 163 -0.09 16.32 1.26
N LYS A 164 0.50 16.98 2.27
CA LYS A 164 -0.25 17.76 3.28
C LYS A 164 -1.22 18.78 2.69
N LYS A 165 -0.89 19.36 1.53
CA LYS A 165 -1.72 20.36 0.85
C LYS A 165 -2.81 19.74 -0.01
N VAL A 166 -2.54 18.58 -0.62
CA VAL A 166 -3.46 17.96 -1.59
C VAL A 166 -4.44 16.99 -0.93
N THR A 167 -3.99 16.18 0.04
CA THR A 167 -4.80 15.11 0.65
C THR A 167 -6.11 15.56 1.30
N PRO A 168 -6.25 16.78 1.86
CA PRO A 168 -7.55 17.23 2.36
C PRO A 168 -8.65 17.34 1.29
N ASN A 169 -8.27 17.41 0.01
CA ASN A 169 -9.18 17.53 -1.13
C ASN A 169 -9.24 16.25 -1.98
N ILE A 170 -8.72 15.13 -1.47
CA ILE A 170 -8.73 13.83 -2.14
C ILE A 170 -9.57 12.89 -1.28
N GLU A 171 -10.54 12.20 -1.86
CA GLU A 171 -11.33 11.19 -1.15
C GLU A 171 -10.68 9.80 -1.22
N ALA A 172 -10.06 9.49 -2.35
CA ALA A 172 -9.37 8.22 -2.58
C ALA A 172 -8.24 8.03 -1.55
N PRO A 173 -8.16 6.87 -0.88
CA PRO A 173 -7.03 6.55 0.00
C PRO A 173 -5.72 6.62 -0.81
N ILE A 174 -4.70 7.28 -0.26
CA ILE A 174 -3.36 7.31 -0.86
C ILE A 174 -2.49 6.24 -0.21
N VAL A 175 -1.98 5.33 -1.03
CA VAL A 175 -0.99 4.33 -0.63
C VAL A 175 0.38 4.81 -1.08
N LEU A 176 1.30 4.99 -0.12
CA LEU A 176 2.66 5.37 -0.45
C LEU A 176 3.46 4.11 -0.80
N PHE A 177 3.91 4.04 -2.05
CA PHE A 177 4.79 3.01 -2.54
C PHE A 177 6.23 3.44 -2.29
N THR A 178 6.97 2.68 -1.49
CA THR A 178 8.38 2.95 -1.17
C THR A 178 9.14 1.67 -0.94
N TYR A 179 10.46 1.76 -0.93
CA TYR A 179 11.34 0.67 -0.52
C TYR A 179 11.77 0.81 0.95
N TYR A 180 12.29 -0.26 1.53
CA TYR A 180 12.59 -0.35 2.95
C TYR A 180 13.81 0.50 3.34
N LYS A 181 14.81 0.60 2.46
CA LYS A 181 16.04 1.38 2.73
C LYS A 181 15.79 2.86 3.09
N PRO A 182 14.93 3.62 2.36
CA PRO A 182 14.50 4.96 2.80
C PRO A 182 13.88 5.02 4.20
N ILE A 183 13.10 4.00 4.57
CA ILE A 183 12.45 3.91 5.89
C ILE A 183 13.51 3.71 6.98
N LEU A 184 14.44 2.77 6.77
CA LEU A 184 15.55 2.51 7.69
C LEU A 184 16.38 3.77 7.98
N LYS A 185 16.72 4.54 6.93
CA LYS A 185 17.51 5.78 7.09
C LYS A 185 16.83 6.83 7.96
N LYS A 186 15.50 6.87 7.99
CA LYS A 186 14.71 7.84 8.75
C LYS A 186 14.29 7.33 10.14
N GLY A 187 14.36 6.01 10.34
CA GLY A 187 13.69 5.32 11.43
C GLY A 187 12.22 5.11 11.11
N ILE A 188 11.74 3.88 11.28
CA ILE A 188 10.38 3.49 10.88
C ILE A 188 9.30 4.30 11.62
N GLU A 189 9.50 4.63 12.89
CA GLU A 189 8.56 5.42 13.71
C GLU A 189 8.37 6.83 13.15
N ASN A 190 9.48 7.55 12.94
CA ASN A 190 9.46 8.89 12.36
C ASN A 190 8.84 8.86 10.96
N PHE A 191 9.14 7.81 10.19
CA PHE A 191 8.58 7.62 8.86
C PHE A 191 7.05 7.49 8.90
N VAL A 192 6.51 6.54 9.69
CA VAL A 192 5.05 6.29 9.76
C VAL A 192 4.28 7.48 10.32
N GLN A 193 4.83 8.20 11.29
CA GLN A 193 4.20 9.41 11.82
C GLN A 193 4.17 10.53 10.78
N ALA A 194 5.27 10.72 10.04
CA ALA A 194 5.38 11.76 9.03
C ALA A 194 4.45 11.51 7.84
N VAL A 195 4.37 10.28 7.34
CA VAL A 195 3.46 9.94 6.23
C VAL A 195 1.99 10.02 6.65
N ARG A 196 1.65 9.55 7.85
CA ARG A 196 0.27 9.68 8.35
C ARG A 196 -0.11 11.15 8.48
N SER A 197 0.77 11.96 9.04
CA SER A 197 0.56 13.42 9.18
C SER A 197 0.45 14.14 7.83
N ALA A 198 0.86 13.50 6.73
CA ALA A 198 0.67 14.01 5.38
C ALA A 198 -0.65 13.57 4.72
N GLY A 199 -1.47 12.77 5.43
CA GLY A 199 -2.74 12.27 4.95
C GLY A 199 -2.64 10.94 4.19
N VAL A 200 -1.50 10.25 4.23
CA VAL A 200 -1.39 8.90 3.68
C VAL A 200 -2.24 7.93 4.52
N THR A 201 -2.83 6.94 3.87
CA THR A 201 -3.71 5.93 4.51
C THR A 201 -3.10 4.53 4.53
N GLY A 202 -2.12 4.26 3.67
CA GLY A 202 -1.38 3.00 3.75
C GLY A 202 0.01 3.04 3.12
N LEU A 203 0.76 1.97 3.38
CA LEU A 203 2.12 1.78 2.91
C LEU A 203 2.22 0.48 2.13
N LEU A 204 2.91 0.53 0.99
CA LEU A 204 3.34 -0.63 0.25
C LEU A 204 4.87 -0.63 0.22
N ILE A 205 5.47 -1.68 0.78
CA ILE A 205 6.93 -1.85 0.89
C ILE A 205 7.32 -3.18 0.25
N PRO A 206 7.61 -3.21 -1.06
CA PRO A 206 7.84 -4.45 -1.82
C PRO A 206 9.01 -5.32 -1.32
N ASP A 207 10.05 -4.67 -0.77
CA ASP A 207 11.29 -5.28 -0.32
C ASP A 207 11.37 -5.38 1.21
N LEU A 208 10.23 -5.30 1.92
CA LEU A 208 10.18 -5.45 3.38
C LEU A 208 10.61 -6.87 3.78
N PRO A 209 11.69 -7.02 4.56
CA PRO A 209 12.13 -8.34 5.00
C PRO A 209 11.10 -9.01 5.91
N PRO A 210 10.89 -10.34 5.81
CA PRO A 210 9.91 -11.06 6.63
C PRO A 210 10.02 -10.82 8.13
N GLU A 211 11.24 -10.70 8.64
CA GLU A 211 11.57 -10.43 10.03
C GLU A 211 11.13 -9.03 10.50
N GLU A 212 10.98 -8.07 9.59
CA GLU A 212 10.56 -6.69 9.90
C GLU A 212 9.05 -6.47 9.74
N ILE A 213 8.33 -7.43 9.13
CA ILE A 213 6.88 -7.31 8.87
C ILE A 213 6.11 -7.07 10.16
N HIS A 214 6.40 -7.82 11.23
CA HIS A 214 5.68 -7.70 12.49
C HIS A 214 5.82 -6.29 13.11
N LYS A 215 7.06 -5.78 13.15
CA LYS A 215 7.35 -4.43 13.66
C LYS A 215 6.68 -3.36 12.82
N ALA A 216 6.80 -3.44 11.50
CA ALA A 216 6.16 -2.51 10.58
C ALA A 216 4.64 -2.51 10.71
N ARG A 217 4.04 -3.69 10.86
CA ARG A 217 2.60 -3.90 11.04
C ARG A 217 2.08 -3.25 12.34
N ILE A 218 2.78 -3.41 13.46
CA ILE A 218 2.40 -2.75 14.73
C ILE A 218 2.46 -1.22 14.59
N LEU A 219 3.58 -0.70 14.07
CA LEU A 219 3.80 0.75 14.00
C LEU A 219 2.86 1.45 13.03
N THR A 220 2.54 0.81 11.90
CA THR A 220 1.54 1.32 10.95
C THR A 220 0.15 1.34 11.57
N GLU A 221 -0.27 0.26 12.24
CA GLU A 221 -1.57 0.19 12.93
C GLU A 221 -1.71 1.25 14.03
N LEU A 222 -0.68 1.43 14.87
CA LEU A 222 -0.67 2.48 15.90
C LEU A 222 -0.79 3.90 15.33
N CYS A 223 -0.31 4.11 14.10
CA CYS A 223 -0.43 5.38 13.39
C CYS A 223 -1.72 5.48 12.54
N GLY A 224 -2.56 4.44 12.50
CA GLY A 224 -3.74 4.40 11.64
C GLY A 224 -3.42 4.36 10.15
N LEU A 225 -2.33 3.67 9.79
CA LEU A 225 -1.96 3.29 8.42
C LEU A 225 -2.24 1.80 8.21
N GLU A 226 -2.62 1.42 7.00
CA GLU A 226 -2.74 0.01 6.61
C GLU A 226 -1.48 -0.44 5.84
N LEU A 227 -0.85 -1.53 6.30
CA LEU A 227 0.31 -2.11 5.63
C LEU A 227 -0.13 -3.12 4.55
N VAL A 228 0.19 -2.80 3.29
CA VAL A 228 -0.01 -3.68 2.13
C VAL A 228 1.26 -4.48 1.90
N LEU A 229 1.13 -5.80 1.86
CA LEU A 229 2.22 -6.73 1.61
C LEU A 229 2.16 -7.28 0.18
N LEU A 230 3.34 -7.62 -0.33
CA LEU A 230 3.52 -8.18 -1.67
C LEU A 230 3.77 -9.69 -1.62
N THR A 231 3.24 -10.41 -2.61
CA THR A 231 3.59 -11.80 -2.90
C THR A 231 3.95 -11.96 -4.38
N THR A 232 4.71 -12.99 -4.70
CA THR A 232 5.02 -13.38 -6.09
C THR A 232 4.66 -14.85 -6.32
N PRO A 233 4.61 -15.32 -7.59
CA PRO A 233 4.44 -16.75 -7.88
C PRO A 233 5.52 -17.65 -7.28
N THR A 234 6.69 -17.10 -6.92
CA THR A 234 7.79 -17.86 -6.29
C THR A 234 7.75 -17.82 -4.76
N THR A 235 6.84 -17.04 -4.15
CA THR A 235 6.67 -17.01 -2.69
C THR A 235 6.22 -18.37 -2.19
N SER A 236 6.86 -18.88 -1.14
CA SER A 236 6.49 -20.18 -0.55
C SER A 236 5.05 -20.17 -0.04
N LYS A 237 4.37 -21.31 -0.05
CA LYS A 237 2.99 -21.43 0.48
C LYS A 237 2.89 -20.97 1.94
N GLN A 238 3.90 -21.28 2.75
CA GLN A 238 3.97 -20.85 4.15
C GLN A 238 4.02 -19.32 4.26
N GLN A 239 4.88 -18.66 3.47
CA GLN A 239 4.92 -17.19 3.44
C GLN A 239 3.64 -16.58 2.88
N MET A 240 3.03 -17.16 1.83
CA MET A 240 1.74 -16.68 1.31
C MET A 240 0.65 -16.74 2.38
N ASN A 241 0.58 -17.83 3.15
CA ASN A 241 -0.37 -17.95 4.26
C ASN A 241 -0.11 -16.87 5.32
N TYR A 242 1.14 -16.67 5.72
CA TYR A 242 1.50 -15.60 6.66
C TYR A 242 1.12 -14.21 6.14
N ILE A 243 1.50 -13.87 4.91
CA ILE A 243 1.16 -12.61 4.24
C ILE A 243 -0.36 -12.41 4.22
N SER A 244 -1.13 -13.47 3.92
CA SER A 244 -2.59 -13.38 3.86
C SER A 244 -3.26 -13.07 5.20
N GLN A 245 -2.60 -13.42 6.31
CA GLN A 245 -3.09 -13.15 7.66
C GLN A 245 -2.70 -11.76 8.16
N VAL A 246 -1.56 -11.24 7.70
CA VAL A 246 -0.97 -10.00 8.23
C VAL A 246 -1.27 -8.78 7.35
N SER A 247 -1.41 -8.96 6.03
CA SER A 247 -1.67 -7.85 5.10
C SER A 247 -3.01 -7.18 5.39
N GLN A 248 -3.04 -5.86 5.25
CA GLN A 248 -4.24 -5.05 5.38
C GLN A 248 -4.63 -4.43 4.03
N GLY A 249 -5.93 -4.15 3.86
CA GLY A 249 -6.47 -3.63 2.60
C GLY A 249 -6.50 -4.70 1.50
N PHE A 250 -5.34 -4.99 0.91
CA PHE A 250 -5.18 -5.98 -0.16
C PHE A 250 -3.81 -6.67 -0.08
N ILE A 251 -3.60 -7.66 -0.93
CA ILE A 251 -2.28 -8.29 -1.16
C ILE A 251 -1.87 -7.92 -2.58
N TYR A 252 -0.67 -7.36 -2.71
CA TYR A 252 -0.12 -7.00 -4.01
C TYR A 252 0.53 -8.23 -4.65
N LEU A 253 0.05 -8.64 -5.82
CA LEU A 253 0.62 -9.76 -6.58
C LEU A 253 1.53 -9.22 -7.69
N SER A 254 2.80 -9.61 -7.69
CA SER A 254 3.75 -9.26 -8.75
C SER A 254 4.21 -10.49 -9.53
N GLU A 255 4.13 -10.41 -10.85
CA GLU A 255 4.58 -11.44 -11.79
C GLU A 255 6.12 -11.52 -11.93
N ARG A 256 6.87 -10.65 -11.23
CA ARG A 256 8.34 -10.66 -11.28
C ARG A 256 8.86 -11.94 -10.63
N SER A 257 9.14 -12.94 -11.47
CA SER A 257 10.06 -14.04 -11.16
C SER A 257 11.43 -13.42 -10.88
N ASN A 258 12.01 -13.66 -9.69
CA ASN A 258 13.42 -13.38 -9.44
C ASN A 258 14.26 -14.25 -10.40
N ARG A 259 14.49 -13.77 -11.63
CA ARG A 259 15.56 -14.27 -12.47
C ARG A 259 16.84 -13.60 -12.01
N THR A 260 17.50 -14.19 -11.01
CA THR A 260 18.95 -14.17 -10.96
C THR A 260 19.45 -14.87 -12.23
N GLU A 261 19.59 -14.12 -13.32
CA GLU A 261 20.46 -14.54 -14.42
C GLU A 261 21.89 -14.47 -13.89
N LEU A 262 22.38 -15.63 -13.45
CA LEU A 262 23.80 -15.90 -13.31
C LEU A 262 24.43 -15.65 -14.67
N HIS A 263 25.08 -14.50 -14.85
CA HIS A 263 26.00 -14.30 -15.97
C HIS A 263 27.17 -15.27 -15.78
N HIS A 264 27.08 -16.44 -16.41
CA HIS A 264 28.27 -17.18 -16.77
C HIS A 264 28.98 -16.41 -17.88
N SER A 265 30.08 -15.76 -17.51
CA SER A 265 31.12 -15.37 -18.44
C SER A 265 31.69 -16.64 -19.10
N THR A 266 31.32 -16.90 -20.35
CA THR A 266 32.13 -17.75 -21.23
C THR A 266 32.97 -16.84 -22.10
N SER A 267 34.24 -16.71 -21.71
CA SER A 267 35.31 -16.27 -22.58
C SER A 267 35.42 -17.24 -23.75
N SER A 268 35.43 -16.71 -24.98
CA SER A 268 36.06 -17.32 -26.16
C SER A 268 36.51 -16.19 -27.07
#